data_AF-A0A5D3D7Z1-F1
#
_entry.id   AF-A0A5D3D7Z1-F1
#
_cell.length_a   1.000
_cell.length_b   1.000
_cell.length_c   1.000
_cell.angle_alpha   90.00
_cell.angle_beta   90.00
_cell.angle_gamma   90.00
#
_symmetry.space_group_name_H-M   'P 1'
#
loop_
_entity.id
_entity.type
_entity.pdbx_description
1 polymer ?
#
loop_
_entity_poly.entity_id
_entity_poly.type
_entity_poly.pdbx_seq_one_letter_code
_entity_poly.pdbx_strand_id
1 'polypeptide(L)'
;MNSSIVQLLAFEKLNGDNYAAWKSNLNTILVVNDLKFVLTEECPQTSTSNANRASRKAYDRWIKANEKARVYILASMSDVLEKKHGSLATAKEIMDSLKGMFGQPEWYLRHEAFKYIYTKRMKEGISIREHVLDMMMHFNIAEVNGGAIDEANQVSFILESLPKSFIPANGCIPE
;
A
#
# COMPACT_ATOMS: atom_id res chain seq x y z
N MET A 1 -16.09 19.58 9.06
CA MET A 1 -15.01 18.81 8.41
C MET A 1 -13.75 19.65 8.52
N ASN A 2 -12.66 19.14 9.10
CA ASN A 2 -11.45 19.96 9.31
C ASN A 2 -10.87 20.40 7.94
N SER A 3 -10.58 21.69 7.78
CA SER A 3 -10.12 22.30 6.52
C SER A 3 -8.91 21.57 5.90
N SER A 4 -7.99 21.07 6.73
CA SER A 4 -6.80 20.33 6.29
C SER A 4 -7.11 18.96 5.65
N ILE A 5 -8.17 18.27 6.07
CA ILE A 5 -8.56 16.98 5.48
C ILE A 5 -9.10 17.18 4.07
N VAL A 6 -9.91 18.22 3.87
CA VAL A 6 -10.47 18.54 2.55
C VAL A 6 -9.35 18.90 1.56
N GLN A 7 -8.34 19.64 2.02
CA GLN A 7 -7.16 19.94 1.22
C GLN A 7 -6.35 18.69 0.86
N LEU A 8 -6.12 17.77 1.81
CA LEU A 8 -5.43 16.50 1.55
C LEU A 8 -6.17 15.62 0.53
N LEU A 9 -7.50 15.56 0.62
CA LEU A 9 -8.33 14.81 -0.34
C LEU A 9 -8.30 15.43 -1.74
N ALA A 10 -8.12 16.75 -1.85
CA ALA A 10 -8.10 17.47 -3.12
C ALA A 10 -6.70 17.57 -3.76
N PHE A 11 -5.62 17.37 -2.99
CA PHE A 11 -4.25 17.62 -3.44
C PHE A 11 -3.77 16.67 -4.55
N GLU A 12 -4.12 15.38 -4.47
CA GLU A 12 -3.76 14.37 -5.47
C GLU A 12 -4.93 13.42 -5.72
N LYS A 13 -5.92 13.90 -6.48
CA LYS A 13 -7.04 13.05 -6.89
C LYS A 13 -6.56 11.83 -7.70
N LEU A 14 -7.19 10.68 -7.49
CA LEU A 14 -6.96 9.49 -8.30
C LEU A 14 -7.28 9.77 -9.78
N ASN A 15 -6.28 9.61 -10.64
CA ASN A 15 -6.38 9.81 -12.09
C ASN A 15 -6.05 8.55 -12.92
N GLY A 16 -5.66 7.46 -12.26
CA GLY A 16 -5.36 6.17 -12.85
C GLY A 16 -3.90 5.76 -12.67
N ASP A 17 -2.97 6.66 -13.00
CA ASP A 17 -1.53 6.37 -12.97
C ASP A 17 -0.96 6.43 -11.54
N ASN A 18 -1.60 7.19 -10.66
CA ASN A 18 -1.13 7.45 -9.30
C ASN A 18 -1.73 6.52 -8.23
N TYR A 19 -2.33 5.38 -8.60
CA TYR A 19 -3.09 4.53 -7.66
C TYR A 19 -2.32 4.14 -6.39
N ALA A 20 -1.04 3.78 -6.51
CA ALA A 20 -0.23 3.38 -5.36
C ALA A 20 -0.04 4.53 -4.35
N ALA A 21 0.35 5.72 -4.83
CA ALA A 21 0.52 6.91 -4.01
C ALA A 21 -0.81 7.39 -3.41
N TRP A 22 -1.85 7.47 -4.25
CA TRP A 22 -3.21 7.82 -3.83
C TRP A 22 -3.74 6.90 -2.73
N LYS A 23 -3.58 5.59 -2.89
CA LYS A 23 -4.02 4.59 -1.90
C LYS A 23 -3.30 4.75 -0.56
N SER A 24 -2.01 5.08 -0.59
CA SER A 24 -1.22 5.34 0.63
C SER A 24 -1.74 6.58 1.37
N ASN A 25 -1.97 7.68 0.65
CA ASN A 25 -2.49 8.93 1.19
C ASN A 25 -3.89 8.73 1.79
N LEU A 26 -4.78 8.07 1.06
CA LEU A 26 -6.12 7.73 1.52
C LEU A 26 -6.09 6.85 2.78
N ASN A 27 -5.25 5.81 2.81
CA ASN A 27 -5.11 4.95 3.98
C ASN A 27 -4.68 5.74 5.22
N THR A 28 -3.77 6.69 5.08
CA THR A 28 -3.35 7.57 6.18
C THR A 28 -4.53 8.38 6.71
N ILE A 29 -5.34 8.97 5.82
CA ILE A 29 -6.54 9.72 6.19
C ILE A 29 -7.54 8.83 6.95
N LEU A 30 -7.76 7.61 6.48
CA LEU A 30 -8.69 6.66 7.11
C LEU A 30 -8.20 6.20 8.49
N VAL A 31 -6.89 5.98 8.68
CA VAL A 31 -6.30 5.63 9.97
C VAL A 31 -6.46 6.77 10.97
N VAL A 32 -6.07 7.99 10.60
CA VAL A 32 -6.16 9.18 11.48
C VAL A 32 -7.60 9.48 11.91
N ASN A 33 -8.59 8.99 11.17
CA ASN A 33 -10.02 9.20 11.46
C ASN A 33 -10.71 7.97 12.07
N ASP A 34 -9.98 6.90 12.42
CA ASP A 34 -10.51 5.64 12.94
C ASP A 34 -11.55 4.97 12.02
N LEU A 35 -11.33 5.04 10.69
CA LEU A 35 -12.24 4.52 9.67
C LEU A 35 -11.71 3.27 8.95
N LYS A 36 -10.41 2.97 9.03
CA LYS A 36 -9.78 1.90 8.24
C LYS A 36 -10.47 0.54 8.42
N PHE A 37 -11.03 0.27 9.59
CA PHE A 37 -11.69 -0.99 9.91
C PHE A 37 -12.84 -1.35 8.94
N VAL A 38 -13.55 -0.36 8.38
CA VAL A 38 -14.67 -0.62 7.44
C VAL A 38 -14.24 -1.21 6.10
N LEU A 39 -12.93 -1.20 5.79
CA LEU A 39 -12.38 -1.83 4.60
C LEU A 39 -12.07 -3.32 4.81
N THR A 40 -11.89 -3.75 6.06
CA THR A 40 -11.45 -5.10 6.41
C THR A 40 -12.53 -5.91 7.10
N GLU A 41 -13.27 -5.28 8.01
CA GLU A 41 -14.30 -5.91 8.82
C GLU A 41 -15.64 -5.93 8.08
N GLU A 42 -16.36 -7.06 8.19
CA GLU A 42 -17.71 -7.17 7.69
C GLU A 42 -18.70 -6.32 8.51
N CYS A 43 -19.78 -5.89 7.87
CA CYS A 43 -20.86 -5.21 8.57
C CYS A 43 -21.46 -6.17 9.62
N PRO A 44 -21.57 -5.77 10.90
CA PRO A 44 -22.16 -6.61 11.94
C PRO A 44 -23.57 -7.05 11.55
N GLN A 45 -23.87 -8.34 11.66
CA GLN A 45 -25.21 -8.85 11.37
C GLN A 45 -26.23 -8.29 12.37
N THR A 46 -27.30 -7.68 11.87
CA THR A 46 -28.51 -7.42 12.67
C THR A 46 -29.32 -8.70 12.76
N SER A 47 -28.82 -9.75 13.43
CA SER A 47 -29.62 -10.97 13.58
C SER A 47 -30.71 -10.78 14.63
N THR A 48 -31.93 -10.60 14.13
CA THR A 48 -33.23 -10.85 14.77
C THR A 48 -33.74 -9.87 15.84
N SER A 49 -35.07 -9.93 16.04
CA SER A 49 -35.94 -9.14 16.95
C SER A 49 -35.41 -8.90 18.37
N ASN A 50 -34.38 -9.65 18.80
CA ASN A 50 -33.74 -9.55 20.11
C ASN A 50 -32.28 -9.02 20.07
N ALA A 51 -31.89 -8.27 19.04
CA ALA A 51 -30.57 -7.63 19.01
C ALA A 51 -30.34 -6.81 20.29
N ASN A 52 -29.36 -7.23 21.10
CA ASN A 52 -29.01 -6.53 22.33
C ASN A 52 -28.56 -5.10 21.98
N ARG A 53 -28.64 -4.17 22.95
CA ARG A 53 -28.31 -2.75 22.73
C ARG A 53 -26.90 -2.56 22.15
N ALA A 54 -25.96 -3.44 22.50
CA ALA A 54 -24.57 -3.36 22.02
C ALA A 54 -24.46 -3.71 20.53
N SER A 55 -25.15 -4.74 20.05
CA SER A 55 -25.17 -5.14 18.63
C SER A 55 -25.72 -4.02 17.73
N ARG A 56 -26.82 -3.37 18.13
CA ARG A 56 -27.36 -2.21 17.41
C ARG A 56 -26.36 -1.05 17.38
N LYS A 57 -25.75 -0.73 18.52
CA LYS A 57 -24.74 0.33 18.60
C LYS A 57 -23.51 0.04 17.72
N ALA A 58 -23.09 -1.22 17.63
CA ALA A 58 -21.98 -1.63 16.77
C ALA A 58 -22.34 -1.49 15.28
N TYR A 59 -23.54 -1.91 14.88
CA TYR A 59 -24.06 -1.73 13.53
C TYR A 59 -24.14 -0.25 13.14
N ASP A 60 -24.78 0.59 13.98
CA ASP A 60 -24.93 2.03 13.72
C ASP A 60 -23.55 2.71 13.61
N ARG A 61 -22.60 2.31 14.46
CA ARG A 61 -21.20 2.78 14.39
C ARG A 61 -20.56 2.40 13.05
N TRP A 62 -20.71 1.14 12.63
CA TRP A 62 -20.13 0.65 11.39
C TRP A 62 -20.71 1.39 10.18
N ILE A 63 -22.04 1.53 10.10
CA ILE A 63 -22.72 2.25 9.01
C ILE A 63 -22.23 3.69 8.91
N LYS A 64 -22.20 4.42 10.03
CA LYS A 64 -21.71 5.80 10.05
C LYS A 64 -20.25 5.93 9.63
N ALA A 65 -19.39 4.99 10.05
CA ALA A 65 -17.99 4.96 9.65
C ALA A 65 -17.85 4.65 8.16
N ASN A 66 -18.63 3.70 7.64
CA ASN A 66 -18.64 3.32 6.24
C ASN A 66 -19.09 4.49 5.34
N GLU A 67 -20.16 5.19 5.70
CA GLU A 67 -20.61 6.38 4.97
C GLU A 67 -19.53 7.47 4.91
N LYS A 68 -18.88 7.74 6.05
CA LYS A 68 -17.80 8.74 6.11
C LYS A 68 -16.59 8.31 5.25
N ALA A 69 -16.21 7.04 5.30
CA ALA A 69 -15.13 6.49 4.48
C ALA A 69 -15.47 6.58 2.98
N ARG A 70 -16.70 6.23 2.58
CA ARG A 70 -17.19 6.37 1.19
C ARG A 70 -17.04 7.80 0.69
N VAL A 71 -17.45 8.79 1.48
CA VAL A 71 -17.32 10.21 1.11
C VAL A 71 -15.86 10.60 0.90
N TYR A 72 -14.94 10.16 1.78
CA TYR A 72 -13.51 10.45 1.60
C TYR A 72 -12.94 9.82 0.32
N ILE A 73 -13.27 8.55 0.07
CA ILE A 73 -12.80 7.84 -1.12
C ILE A 73 -13.31 8.55 -2.39
N LEU A 74 -14.61 8.84 -2.47
CA LEU A 74 -15.25 9.53 -3.60
C LEU A 74 -14.72 10.96 -3.80
N ALA A 75 -14.55 11.73 -2.74
CA ALA A 75 -14.00 13.08 -2.83
C ALA A 75 -12.53 13.10 -3.30
N SER A 76 -11.79 12.02 -3.03
CA SER A 76 -10.37 11.89 -3.38
C SER A 76 -10.08 11.37 -4.78
N MET A 77 -11.09 11.21 -5.64
CA MET A 77 -10.91 10.73 -7.01
C MET A 77 -11.41 11.73 -8.05
N SER A 78 -11.00 11.54 -9.31
CA SER A 78 -11.53 12.31 -10.44
C SER A 78 -13.03 12.12 -10.59
N ASP A 79 -13.71 13.13 -11.13
CA ASP A 79 -15.18 13.14 -11.24
C ASP A 79 -15.72 11.98 -12.10
N VAL A 80 -14.93 11.49 -13.06
CA VAL A 80 -15.27 10.31 -13.88
C VAL A 80 -15.31 9.05 -13.01
N LEU A 81 -14.30 8.87 -12.15
CA LEU A 81 -14.25 7.73 -11.23
C LEU A 81 -15.31 7.86 -10.14
N GLU A 82 -15.53 9.06 -9.63
CA GLU A 82 -16.58 9.32 -8.64
C GLU A 82 -17.95 8.89 -9.17
N LYS A 83 -18.31 9.32 -10.39
CA LYS A 83 -19.58 8.94 -11.04
C LYS A 83 -19.68 7.43 -11.26
N LYS A 84 -18.59 6.77 -11.64
CA LYS A 84 -18.57 5.31 -11.86
C LYS A 84 -18.80 4.51 -10.58
N HIS A 85 -18.27 4.97 -9.45
CA HIS A 85 -18.28 4.22 -8.18
C HIS A 85 -19.33 4.72 -7.17
N GLY A 86 -20.00 5.85 -7.43
CA GLY A 86 -20.93 6.49 -6.50
C GLY A 86 -22.13 5.62 -6.09
N SER A 87 -22.52 4.64 -6.92
CA SER A 87 -23.62 3.70 -6.64
C SER A 87 -23.24 2.53 -5.73
N LEU A 88 -21.94 2.27 -5.50
CA LEU A 88 -21.48 1.16 -4.66
C LEU A 88 -21.81 1.43 -3.19
N ALA A 89 -22.36 0.44 -2.51
CA ALA A 89 -22.99 0.60 -1.19
C ALA A 89 -21.96 0.80 -0.06
N THR A 90 -20.77 0.25 -0.21
CA THR A 90 -19.74 0.25 0.84
C THR A 90 -18.41 0.82 0.37
N ALA A 91 -17.64 1.36 1.33
CA ALA A 91 -16.28 1.84 1.09
C ALA A 91 -15.38 0.70 0.58
N LYS A 92 -15.61 -0.52 1.08
CA LYS A 92 -14.91 -1.73 0.67
C LYS A 92 -15.13 -2.06 -0.80
N GLU A 93 -16.39 -2.09 -1.27
CA GLU A 93 -16.71 -2.34 -2.68
C GLU A 93 -16.03 -1.32 -3.61
N ILE A 94 -15.99 -0.03 -3.23
CA ILE A 94 -15.30 1.00 -4.00
C ILE A 94 -13.79 0.68 -4.07
N MET A 95 -13.16 0.40 -2.93
CA MET A 95 -11.73 0.10 -2.88
C MET A 95 -11.36 -1.17 -3.66
N ASP A 96 -12.18 -2.21 -3.58
CA ASP A 96 -11.98 -3.47 -4.31
C ASP A 96 -12.13 -3.27 -5.82
N SER A 97 -13.12 -2.49 -6.25
CA SER A 97 -13.29 -2.12 -7.66
C SER A 97 -12.09 -1.34 -8.19
N LEU A 98 -11.62 -0.32 -7.44
CA LEU A 98 -10.43 0.45 -7.81
C LEU A 98 -9.16 -0.41 -7.81
N LYS A 99 -9.02 -1.35 -6.87
CA LYS A 99 -7.92 -2.34 -6.88
C LYS A 99 -7.98 -3.21 -8.13
N GLY A 100 -9.16 -3.63 -8.57
CA GLY A 100 -9.32 -4.38 -9.83
C GLY A 100 -8.97 -3.56 -11.07
N MET A 101 -9.23 -2.26 -11.08
CA MET A 101 -8.95 -1.37 -12.23
C MET A 101 -7.50 -0.93 -12.33
N PHE A 102 -6.89 -0.55 -11.21
CA PHE A 102 -5.59 0.13 -11.17
C PHE A 102 -4.56 -0.58 -10.30
N GLY A 103 -4.99 -1.56 -9.50
CA GLY A 103 -4.08 -2.36 -8.69
C GLY A 103 -3.25 -3.26 -9.59
N GLN A 104 -1.94 -3.22 -9.38
CA GLN A 104 -1.06 -4.19 -9.98
C GLN A 104 -1.26 -5.55 -9.30
N PRO A 105 -1.34 -6.66 -10.06
CA PRO A 105 -1.34 -7.99 -9.47
C PRO A 105 -0.10 -8.20 -8.60
N GLU A 106 -0.26 -8.87 -7.45
CA GLU A 106 0.85 -9.15 -6.52
C GLU A 106 2.01 -9.87 -7.23
N TRP A 107 1.70 -10.78 -8.17
CA TRP A 107 2.70 -11.47 -8.96
C TRP A 107 3.56 -10.53 -9.82
N TYR A 108 2.96 -9.46 -10.37
CA TYR A 108 3.66 -8.48 -11.21
C TYR A 108 4.58 -7.61 -10.36
N LEU A 109 4.09 -7.11 -9.22
CA LEU A 109 4.90 -6.34 -8.27
C LEU A 109 6.08 -7.16 -7.74
N ARG A 110 5.84 -8.42 -7.37
CA ARG A 110 6.89 -9.35 -6.97
C ARG A 110 7.90 -9.60 -8.09
N HIS A 111 7.43 -9.80 -9.31
CA HIS A 111 8.31 -10.02 -10.47
C HIS A 111 9.22 -8.82 -10.74
N GLU A 112 8.68 -7.60 -10.77
CA GLU A 112 9.47 -6.39 -10.98
C GLU A 112 10.44 -6.13 -9.82
N ALA A 113 10.03 -6.41 -8.57
CA ALA A 113 10.92 -6.33 -7.42
C ALA A 113 12.11 -7.30 -7.54
N PHE A 114 11.86 -8.57 -7.88
CA PHE A 114 12.94 -9.54 -8.10
C PHE A 114 13.83 -9.14 -9.27
N LYS A 115 13.25 -8.78 -10.42
CA LYS A 115 14.01 -8.30 -11.57
C LYS A 115 14.93 -7.14 -11.18
N TYR A 116 14.43 -6.19 -10.38
CA TYR A 116 15.26 -5.11 -9.85
C TYR A 116 16.39 -5.63 -8.97
N ILE A 117 16.09 -6.46 -7.96
CA ILE A 117 17.08 -7.05 -7.05
C ILE A 117 18.21 -7.76 -7.82
N TYR A 118 17.87 -8.59 -8.82
CA TYR A 118 18.86 -9.35 -9.59
C TYR A 118 19.72 -8.46 -10.51
N THR A 119 19.12 -7.42 -11.11
CA THR A 119 19.75 -6.65 -12.18
C THR A 119 20.35 -5.33 -11.71
N LYS A 120 19.93 -4.80 -10.57
CA LYS A 120 20.39 -3.53 -10.02
C LYS A 120 21.88 -3.61 -9.73
N ARG A 121 22.58 -2.58 -10.19
CA ARG A 121 23.99 -2.34 -9.87
C ARG A 121 24.14 -0.93 -9.34
N MET A 122 24.99 -0.77 -8.34
CA MET A 122 25.34 0.53 -7.81
C MET A 122 26.13 1.29 -8.88
N LYS A 123 25.72 2.52 -9.17
CA LYS A 123 26.43 3.41 -10.10
C LYS A 123 27.59 4.09 -9.39
N GLU A 124 28.65 4.38 -10.12
CA GLU A 124 29.74 5.22 -9.60
C GLU A 124 29.19 6.59 -9.16
N GLY A 125 29.72 7.10 -8.05
CA GLY A 125 29.32 8.39 -7.48
C GLY A 125 28.07 8.39 -6.59
N ILE A 126 27.30 7.30 -6.52
CA ILE A 126 26.20 7.15 -5.55
C ILE A 126 26.76 6.69 -4.19
N SER A 127 26.12 7.06 -3.08
CA SER A 127 26.49 6.56 -1.74
C SER A 127 26.07 5.10 -1.56
N ILE A 128 26.93 4.26 -0.94
CA ILE A 128 26.58 2.87 -0.59
C ILE A 128 25.31 2.85 0.26
N ARG A 129 25.17 3.78 1.22
CA ARG A 129 23.98 3.85 2.09
C ARG A 129 22.71 4.07 1.29
N GLU A 130 22.74 4.98 0.32
CA GLU A 130 21.59 5.27 -0.54
C GLU A 130 21.22 4.05 -1.39
N HIS A 131 22.22 3.39 -1.96
CA HIS A 131 22.03 2.17 -2.74
C HIS A 131 21.45 1.02 -1.90
N VAL A 132 21.93 0.81 -0.67
CA VAL A 132 21.39 -0.21 0.24
C VAL A 132 19.94 0.07 0.61
N LEU A 133 19.60 1.33 0.92
CA LEU A 133 18.21 1.72 1.22
C LEU A 133 17.26 1.46 0.04
N ASP A 134 17.71 1.76 -1.18
CA ASP A 134 16.98 1.47 -2.41
C ASP A 134 16.76 -0.04 -2.59
N MET A 135 17.79 -0.87 -2.38
CA MET A 135 17.63 -2.33 -2.43
C MET A 135 16.69 -2.86 -1.33
N MET A 136 16.79 -2.34 -0.10
CA MET A 136 15.89 -2.70 1.01
C MET A 136 14.42 -2.42 0.68
N MET A 137 14.14 -1.31 0.00
CA MET A 137 12.79 -1.02 -0.48
C MET A 137 12.26 -2.13 -1.39
N HIS A 138 13.08 -2.64 -2.31
CA HIS A 138 12.67 -3.72 -3.21
C HIS A 138 12.56 -5.09 -2.53
N PHE A 139 13.37 -5.39 -1.51
CA PHE A 139 13.17 -6.58 -0.68
C PHE A 139 11.82 -6.54 0.04
N ASN A 140 11.49 -5.39 0.64
CA ASN A 140 10.19 -5.21 1.30
C ASN A 140 9.03 -5.32 0.30
N ILE A 141 9.16 -4.78 -0.92
CA ILE A 141 8.14 -4.97 -1.98
C ILE A 141 7.99 -6.46 -2.30
N ALA A 142 9.08 -7.21 -2.44
CA ALA A 142 9.00 -8.65 -2.70
C ALA A 142 8.30 -9.40 -1.55
N GLU A 143 8.66 -9.11 -0.30
CA GLU A 143 8.10 -9.73 0.89
C GLU A 143 6.58 -9.52 1.01
N VAL A 144 6.11 -8.27 0.95
CA VAL A 144 4.67 -7.96 1.08
C VAL A 144 3.83 -8.51 -0.07
N ASN A 145 4.47 -8.90 -1.19
CA ASN A 145 3.83 -9.54 -2.33
C ASN A 145 4.12 -11.06 -2.40
N GLY A 146 4.47 -11.68 -1.27
CA GLY A 146 4.62 -13.14 -1.13
C GLY A 146 5.90 -13.70 -1.76
N GLY A 147 6.98 -12.91 -1.74
CA GLY A 147 8.30 -13.25 -2.28
C GLY A 147 9.42 -12.91 -1.30
N ALA A 148 9.24 -13.23 -0.01
CA ALA A 148 10.24 -12.96 1.01
C ALA A 148 11.58 -13.61 0.67
N ILE A 149 12.66 -12.84 0.82
CA ILE A 149 14.05 -13.30 0.69
C ILE A 149 14.63 -13.31 2.11
N ASP A 150 15.27 -14.40 2.52
CA ASP A 150 15.93 -14.46 3.83
C ASP A 150 17.10 -13.47 3.92
N GLU A 151 17.42 -13.07 5.14
CA GLU A 151 18.42 -12.03 5.40
C GLU A 151 19.80 -12.36 4.81
N ALA A 152 20.22 -13.63 4.82
CA ALA A 152 21.51 -14.03 4.27
C ALA A 152 21.56 -13.79 2.75
N ASN A 153 20.49 -14.16 2.04
CA ASN A 153 20.36 -13.89 0.61
C ASN A 153 20.21 -12.39 0.32
N GLN A 154 19.50 -11.62 1.15
CA GLN A 154 19.43 -10.15 1.00
C GLN A 154 20.83 -9.52 1.07
N VAL A 155 21.66 -9.94 2.04
CA VAL A 155 23.06 -9.48 2.15
C VAL A 155 23.87 -9.88 0.91
N SER A 156 23.71 -11.11 0.40
CA SER A 156 24.40 -11.55 -0.83
C SER A 156 24.04 -10.67 -2.03
N PHE A 157 22.75 -10.42 -2.27
CA PHE A 157 22.31 -9.56 -3.37
C PHE A 157 22.82 -8.12 -3.25
N ILE A 158 22.86 -7.56 -2.04
CA ILE A 158 23.46 -6.26 -1.80
C ILE A 158 24.93 -6.28 -2.20
N LEU A 159 25.72 -7.23 -1.71
CA LEU A 159 27.16 -7.32 -2.01
C LEU A 159 27.43 -7.51 -3.50
N GLU A 160 26.66 -8.37 -4.18
CA GLU A 160 26.77 -8.61 -5.63
C GLU A 160 26.41 -7.41 -6.50
N SER A 161 25.61 -6.50 -5.97
CA SER A 161 25.21 -5.28 -6.67
C SER A 161 26.26 -4.15 -6.61
N LEU A 162 27.23 -4.24 -5.69
CA LEU A 162 28.28 -3.25 -5.49
C LEU A 162 29.36 -3.34 -6.58
N PRO A 163 30.07 -2.25 -6.89
CA PRO A 163 31.23 -2.31 -7.76
C PRO A 163 32.31 -3.18 -7.14
N LYS A 164 33.09 -3.89 -7.96
CA LYS A 164 34.16 -4.79 -7.50
C LYS A 164 35.20 -4.10 -6.61
N SER A 165 35.38 -2.78 -6.74
CA SER A 165 36.28 -1.99 -5.89
C SER A 165 35.90 -2.00 -4.40
N PHE A 166 34.65 -2.33 -4.07
CA PHE A 166 34.15 -2.40 -2.69
C PHE A 166 34.18 -3.83 -2.12
N ILE A 167 34.44 -4.83 -2.95
CA ILE A 167 34.59 -6.21 -2.51
C ILE A 167 36.06 -6.40 -2.10
N PRO A 168 36.37 -6.72 -0.83
CA PRO A 168 37.74 -6.98 -0.43
C PRO A 168 38.34 -8.08 -1.30
N ALA A 169 39.51 -7.82 -1.88
CA ALA A 169 40.26 -8.79 -2.67
C ALA A 169 40.88 -9.86 -1.76
N ASN A 170 40.08 -10.69 -1.09
CA ASN A 170 40.58 -11.75 -0.22
C ASN A 170 40.22 -13.12 -0.77
N GLY A 171 41.05 -13.57 -1.72
CA GLY A 171 41.23 -14.97 -2.08
C GLY A 171 42.64 -15.49 -1.79
N CYS A 172 43.50 -14.72 -1.10
CA CYS A 172 44.80 -15.21 -0.64
C CYS A 172 44.76 -15.41 0.87
N ILE A 173 44.62 -16.67 1.28
CA ILE A 173 45.01 -17.14 2.61
C ILE A 173 46.54 -17.30 2.54
N PRO A 174 47.34 -16.51 3.28
CA PRO A 174 48.76 -16.82 3.43
C PRO A 174 48.90 -18.08 4.29
N GLU A 175 49.75 -19.01 3.84
CA GLU A 175 50.16 -20.22 4.55
C GLU A 175 50.69 -19.95 5.96
#